data_AF-A0A371CY44-F1
#
_entry.id   AF-A0A371CY44-F1
#
_cell.length_a   1.000
_cell.length_b   1.000
_cell.length_c   1.000
_cell.angle_alpha   90.00
_cell.angle_beta   90.00
_cell.angle_gamma   90.00
#
_symmetry.space_group_name_H-M   'P 1'
#
loop_
_entity.id
_entity.type
_entity.pdbx_description
1 polymer ?
#
loop_
_entity_poly.entity_id
_entity_poly.type
_entity_poly.pdbx_seq_one_letter_code
_entity_poly.pdbx_strand_id
1 'polypeptide(L)'
;AEADEDVRKLLELVDEMAEEDAATIADRREEEGPDAPFEDDEEWVDEVESLTEEERAEFLDKVVPVKLVLAKIRKLSFKIVNSPTKLLPAWNALCREVKLPERLVPRDVPTRWNSTYDLAVATVEYKNVYKRITADGELGL
;
A
#
# COMPACT_ATOMS: atom_id res chain seq x y z
N ALA A 1 23.19 11.30 -1.44
CA ALA A 1 22.61 11.54 -0.10
C ALA A 1 21.70 10.36 0.21
N GLU A 2 21.57 9.94 1.48
CA GLU A 2 20.78 8.77 1.90
C GLU A 2 19.32 8.80 1.37
N ALA A 3 18.73 9.99 1.28
CA ALA A 3 17.42 10.22 0.65
C ALA A 3 17.33 9.79 -0.83
N ASP A 4 18.42 9.89 -1.59
CA ASP A 4 18.47 9.54 -3.02
C ASP A 4 18.53 8.00 -3.23
N GLU A 5 19.11 7.28 -2.26
CA GLU A 5 19.11 5.82 -2.22
C GLU A 5 17.74 5.28 -1.80
N ASP A 6 17.10 5.92 -0.82
CA ASP A 6 15.76 5.56 -0.37
C ASP A 6 14.71 5.82 -1.45
N VAL A 7 14.83 6.90 -2.22
CA VAL A 7 13.98 7.20 -3.39
C VAL A 7 14.17 6.17 -4.51
N ARG A 8 15.40 5.69 -4.76
CA ARG A 8 15.64 4.61 -5.73
C ARG A 8 15.03 3.29 -5.29
N LYS A 9 15.24 2.88 -4.03
CA LYS A 9 14.58 1.68 -3.46
C LYS A 9 13.06 1.78 -3.52
N LEU A 10 12.53 3.00 -3.44
CA LEU A 10 11.12 3.30 -3.61
C LEU A 10 10.62 3.00 -5.01
N LEU A 11 11.32 3.52 -6.02
CA LEU A 11 10.96 3.31 -7.41
C LEU A 11 11.04 1.83 -7.74
N GLU A 12 12.07 1.12 -7.28
CA GLU A 12 12.18 -0.33 -7.44
C GLU A 12 11.06 -1.10 -6.74
N LEU A 13 10.67 -0.72 -5.51
CA LEU A 13 9.57 -1.38 -4.80
C LEU A 13 8.21 -1.07 -5.45
N VAL A 14 8.01 0.15 -5.93
CA VAL A 14 6.80 0.54 -6.65
C VAL A 14 6.71 -0.19 -7.98
N ASP A 15 7.81 -0.32 -8.71
CA ASP A 15 7.86 -1.08 -9.96
C ASP A 15 7.60 -2.57 -9.72
N GLU A 16 8.22 -3.20 -8.72
CA GLU A 16 7.93 -4.59 -8.33
C GLU A 16 6.45 -4.77 -7.97
N MET A 17 5.86 -3.83 -7.23
CA MET A 17 4.43 -3.84 -6.90
C MET A 17 3.54 -3.63 -8.12
N ALA A 18 3.92 -2.74 -9.04
CA ALA A 18 3.20 -2.50 -10.27
C ALA A 18 3.24 -3.72 -11.19
N GLU A 19 4.35 -4.46 -11.22
CA GLU A 19 4.46 -5.73 -11.95
C GLU A 19 3.58 -6.84 -11.34
N GLU A 20 3.59 -7.00 -10.01
CA GLU A 20 2.70 -7.96 -9.31
C GLU A 20 1.21 -7.63 -9.51
N ASP A 21 0.85 -6.34 -9.42
CA ASP A 21 -0.51 -5.87 -9.66
C ASP A 21 -0.88 -6.00 -11.15
N ALA A 22 0.02 -5.69 -12.08
CA ALA A 22 -0.21 -5.83 -13.52
C ALA A 22 -0.43 -7.28 -13.93
N ALA A 23 0.30 -8.23 -13.35
CA ALA A 23 0.04 -9.67 -13.56
C ALA A 23 -1.36 -10.05 -13.08
N THR A 24 -1.77 -9.56 -11.90
CA THR A 24 -3.11 -9.81 -11.34
C THR A 24 -4.22 -9.16 -12.17
N ILE A 25 -3.96 -7.97 -12.73
CA ILE A 25 -4.89 -7.25 -13.61
C ILE A 25 -4.94 -7.91 -14.99
N ALA A 26 -3.83 -8.42 -15.51
CA ALA A 26 -3.76 -9.14 -16.78
C ALA A 26 -4.55 -10.45 -16.73
N ASP A 27 -4.38 -11.25 -15.68
CA ASP A 27 -5.17 -12.47 -15.43
C ASP A 27 -6.68 -12.14 -15.40
N ARG A 28 -7.05 -11.01 -14.78
CA ARG A 28 -8.44 -10.55 -14.74
C ARG A 28 -8.96 -10.04 -16.09
N ARG A 29 -8.13 -9.33 -16.86
CA ARG A 29 -8.49 -8.82 -18.20
C ARG A 29 -8.64 -9.97 -19.21
N GLU A 30 -7.98 -11.09 -18.97
CA GLU A 30 -8.22 -12.35 -19.69
C GLU A 30 -9.63 -12.91 -19.42
N GLU A 31 -10.17 -12.71 -18.21
CA GLU A 31 -11.57 -13.06 -17.87
C GLU A 31 -12.61 -12.05 -18.37
N GLU A 32 -12.33 -10.74 -18.30
CA GLU A 32 -13.28 -9.66 -18.66
C GLU A 32 -13.29 -9.34 -20.17
N GLY A 33 -12.28 -9.80 -20.91
CA GLY A 33 -12.12 -9.59 -22.35
C GLY A 33 -11.37 -8.29 -22.71
N PRO A 34 -10.66 -8.26 -23.85
CA PRO A 34 -9.76 -7.16 -24.22
C PRO A 34 -10.44 -5.80 -24.45
N ASP A 35 -11.76 -5.82 -24.72
CA ASP A 35 -12.58 -4.65 -25.10
C ASP A 35 -13.35 -4.01 -23.93
N ALA A 36 -13.06 -4.37 -22.67
CA ALA A 36 -13.62 -3.66 -21.53
C ALA A 36 -13.18 -2.18 -21.57
N PRO A 37 -14.12 -1.21 -21.61
CA PRO A 37 -13.76 0.19 -21.71
C PRO A 37 -13.05 0.66 -20.44
N PHE A 38 -11.86 1.21 -20.60
CA PHE A 38 -11.25 2.06 -19.59
C PHE A 38 -11.86 3.45 -19.78
N GLU A 39 -12.69 3.90 -18.83
CA GLU A 39 -13.04 5.32 -18.72
C GLU A 39 -11.80 6.04 -18.18
N ASP A 40 -10.88 6.38 -19.08
CA ASP A 40 -9.83 7.34 -18.80
C ASP A 40 -10.45 8.73 -18.94
N ASP A 41 -10.70 9.39 -17.82
CA ASP A 41 -11.26 10.73 -17.81
C ASP A 41 -10.17 11.71 -18.32
N GLU A 42 -10.11 11.93 -19.64
CA GLU A 42 -9.16 12.83 -20.33
C GLU A 42 -9.15 14.29 -19.82
N GLU A 43 -10.04 14.65 -18.88
CA GLU A 43 -10.17 15.98 -18.28
C GLU A 43 -9.33 16.17 -17.00
N TRP A 44 -8.71 15.11 -16.45
CA TRP A 44 -7.88 15.22 -15.26
C TRP A 44 -6.49 15.79 -15.60
N VAL A 45 -6.20 16.99 -15.08
CA VAL A 45 -4.89 17.63 -15.20
C VAL A 45 -3.99 17.17 -14.06
N ASP A 46 -2.78 16.68 -14.35
CA ASP A 46 -1.78 16.44 -13.31
C ASP A 46 -1.25 17.79 -12.79
N GLU A 47 -1.80 18.25 -11.67
CA GLU A 47 -1.41 19.51 -11.03
C GLU A 47 0.08 19.52 -10.65
N VAL A 48 0.71 18.36 -10.44
CA VAL A 48 2.14 18.27 -10.11
C VAL A 48 3.03 18.60 -11.31
N GLU A 49 2.56 18.35 -12.54
CA GLU A 49 3.26 18.76 -13.77
C GLU A 49 3.19 20.27 -14.00
N SER A 50 2.21 20.95 -13.41
CA SER A 50 2.07 22.40 -13.50
C SER A 50 2.98 23.19 -12.55
N LEU A 51 3.61 22.52 -11.58
CA LEU A 51 4.53 23.11 -10.63
C LEU A 51 5.88 23.45 -11.28
N THR A 52 6.55 24.48 -10.76
CA THR A 52 7.95 24.74 -11.14
C THR A 52 8.86 23.60 -10.66
N GLU A 53 10.04 23.45 -11.26
CA GLU A 53 10.98 22.37 -10.92
C GLU A 53 11.38 22.40 -9.42
N GLU A 54 11.51 23.61 -8.85
CA GLU A 54 11.80 23.84 -7.44
C GLU A 54 10.62 23.43 -6.54
N GLU A 55 9.39 23.86 -6.87
CA GLU A 55 8.18 23.51 -6.11
C GLU A 55 7.85 22.02 -6.20
N ARG A 56 8.05 21.42 -7.38
CA ARG A 56 7.87 19.98 -7.61
C ARG A 56 8.87 19.17 -6.79
N ALA A 57 10.13 19.59 -6.72
CA ALA A 57 11.14 18.91 -5.91
C ALA A 57 10.78 18.94 -4.42
N GLU A 58 10.36 20.11 -3.90
CA GLU A 58 9.93 20.25 -2.50
C GLU A 58 8.67 19.42 -2.20
N PHE A 59 7.71 19.40 -3.13
CA PHE A 59 6.50 18.59 -3.00
C PHE A 59 6.81 17.09 -2.96
N LEU A 60 7.65 16.62 -3.89
CA LEU A 60 8.06 15.21 -3.93
C LEU A 60 8.79 14.81 -2.65
N ASP A 61 9.71 15.63 -2.15
CA ASP A 61 10.42 15.36 -0.89
C ASP A 61 9.47 15.14 0.29
N LYS A 62 8.38 15.91 0.37
CA LYS A 62 7.36 15.76 1.42
C LYS A 62 6.45 14.55 1.23
N VAL A 63 6.15 14.18 -0.01
CA VAL A 63 5.17 13.11 -0.34
C VAL A 63 5.82 11.73 -0.40
N VAL A 64 7.09 11.66 -0.78
CA VAL A 64 7.90 10.43 -0.87
C VAL A 64 7.80 9.57 0.41
N PRO A 65 7.98 10.11 1.63
CA PRO A 65 7.83 9.34 2.86
C PRO A 65 6.42 8.78 3.08
N VAL A 66 5.39 9.52 2.66
CA VAL A 66 4.00 9.08 2.79
C VAL A 66 3.70 7.93 1.83
N LYS A 67 4.12 8.05 0.56
CA LYS A 67 4.01 6.99 -0.44
C LYS A 67 4.75 5.73 0.00
N LEU A 68 5.94 5.87 0.61
CA LEU A 68 6.71 4.77 1.19
C LEU A 68 5.94 3.98 2.24
N VAL A 69 5.39 4.70 3.21
CA VAL A 69 4.67 4.09 4.31
C VAL A 69 3.42 3.38 3.78
N LEU A 70 2.69 4.00 2.86
CA LEU A 70 1.51 3.39 2.23
C LEU A 70 1.84 2.10 1.47
N ALA A 71 2.90 2.09 0.65
CA ALA A 71 3.34 0.90 -0.08
C ALA A 71 3.69 -0.26 0.87
N LYS A 72 4.47 0.03 1.93
CA LYS A 72 4.84 -0.96 2.94
C LYS A 72 3.63 -1.51 3.70
N ILE A 73 2.69 -0.64 4.07
CA ILE A 73 1.44 -1.02 4.74
C ILE A 73 0.60 -1.92 3.83
N ARG A 74 0.47 -1.59 2.54
CA ARG A 74 -0.27 -2.41 1.56
C ARG A 74 0.32 -3.81 1.46
N LYS A 75 1.65 -3.93 1.31
CA LYS A 75 2.36 -5.23 1.25
C LYS A 75 2.18 -6.03 2.54
N LEU A 76 2.29 -5.38 3.69
CA LEU A 76 2.07 -6.02 4.99
C LEU A 76 0.63 -6.51 5.16
N SER A 77 -0.34 -5.68 4.79
CA SER A 77 -1.77 -6.03 4.86
C SER A 77 -2.09 -7.22 3.96
N PHE A 78 -1.53 -7.25 2.75
CA PHE A 78 -1.62 -8.40 1.85
C PHE A 78 -1.02 -9.66 2.46
N LYS A 79 0.19 -9.59 3.03
CA LYS A 79 0.83 -10.74 3.71
C LYS A 79 -0.01 -11.26 4.88
N ILE A 80 -0.53 -10.38 5.73
CA ILE A 80 -1.35 -10.75 6.89
C ILE A 80 -2.62 -11.48 6.46
N VAL A 81 -3.34 -10.93 5.47
CA VAL A 81 -4.59 -11.52 4.97
C VAL A 81 -4.36 -12.87 4.31
N ASN A 82 -3.26 -13.04 3.56
CA ASN A 82 -2.95 -14.27 2.84
C ASN A 82 -2.13 -15.29 3.66
N SER A 83 -1.83 -15.03 4.93
CA SER A 83 -1.14 -15.96 5.83
C SER A 83 -2.04 -16.36 7.01
N PRO A 84 -3.09 -17.16 6.75
CA PRO A 84 -4.10 -17.50 7.76
C PRO A 84 -3.56 -18.33 8.92
N THR A 85 -2.41 -18.97 8.77
CA THR A 85 -1.82 -19.88 9.77
C THR A 85 -0.75 -19.25 10.65
N LYS A 86 -0.11 -18.15 10.20
CA LYS A 86 1.02 -17.55 10.91
C LYS A 86 0.78 -16.08 11.24
N LEU A 87 0.61 -15.23 10.24
CA LEU A 87 0.50 -13.78 10.46
C LEU A 87 -0.88 -13.36 10.95
N LEU A 88 -1.96 -13.95 10.42
CA LEU A 88 -3.31 -13.59 10.85
C LEU A 88 -3.59 -13.96 12.32
N PRO A 89 -3.20 -15.15 12.82
CA PRO A 89 -3.32 -15.46 14.25
C PRO A 89 -2.48 -14.54 15.13
N ALA A 90 -1.25 -14.22 14.71
CA ALA A 90 -0.38 -13.28 15.42
C ALA A 90 -0.98 -11.87 15.49
N TRP A 91 -1.55 -11.38 14.38
CA TRP A 91 -2.30 -10.13 14.33
C TRP A 91 -3.47 -10.11 15.32
N ASN A 92 -4.32 -11.14 15.31
CA ASN A 92 -5.47 -11.20 16.22
C ASN A 92 -5.04 -11.26 17.70
N ALA A 93 -3.96 -11.99 18.01
CA ALA A 93 -3.40 -12.04 19.36
C ALA A 93 -2.95 -10.64 19.83
N LEU A 94 -2.20 -9.93 18.99
CA LEU A 94 -1.74 -8.57 19.29
C LEU A 94 -2.91 -7.57 19.40
N CYS A 95 -3.95 -7.69 18.57
CA CYS A 95 -5.17 -6.89 18.71
C CYS A 95 -5.83 -7.10 20.09
N ARG A 96 -5.92 -8.36 20.54
CA ARG A 96 -6.47 -8.71 21.86
C ARG A 96 -5.63 -8.15 23.01
N GLU A 97 -4.31 -8.21 22.91
CA GLU A 97 -3.40 -7.64 23.92
C GLU A 97 -3.56 -6.12 24.05
N VAL A 98 -3.74 -5.42 22.92
CA VAL A 98 -3.91 -3.97 22.88
C VAL A 98 -5.38 -3.57 23.13
N LYS A 99 -6.28 -4.54 23.35
CA LYS A 99 -7.73 -4.37 23.56
C LYS A 99 -8.45 -3.68 22.39
N LEU A 100 -7.95 -3.89 21.18
CA LEU A 100 -8.63 -3.49 19.95
C LEU A 100 -9.49 -4.64 19.43
N PRO A 101 -10.60 -4.35 18.71
CA PRO A 101 -11.40 -5.40 18.11
C PRO A 101 -10.57 -6.20 17.09
N GLU A 102 -10.79 -7.52 17.07
CA GLU A 102 -10.13 -8.45 16.14
C GLU A 102 -10.70 -8.26 14.72
N ARG A 103 -10.31 -7.17 14.06
CA ARG A 103 -10.70 -6.82 12.70
C ARG A 103 -9.61 -7.22 11.72
N LEU A 104 -10.02 -7.79 10.59
CA LEU A 104 -9.13 -8.02 9.46
C LEU A 104 -8.65 -6.66 8.93
N VAL A 105 -7.35 -6.55 8.66
CA VAL A 105 -6.79 -5.36 8.05
C VAL A 105 -7.46 -5.10 6.69
N PRO A 106 -7.99 -3.90 6.42
CA PRO A 106 -8.50 -3.55 5.11
C PRO A 106 -7.41 -3.73 4.05
N ARG A 107 -7.71 -4.40 2.95
CA ARG A 107 -6.80 -4.50 1.81
C ARG A 107 -7.09 -3.36 0.84
N ASP A 108 -6.04 -2.75 0.31
CA ASP A 108 -6.15 -1.85 -0.85
C ASP A 108 -6.56 -2.68 -2.08
N VAL A 109 -7.68 -2.31 -2.71
CA VAL A 109 -8.33 -3.07 -3.78
C VAL A 109 -8.61 -2.13 -4.96
N PRO A 110 -8.04 -2.38 -6.16
CA PRO A 110 -8.17 -1.46 -7.29
C PRO A 110 -9.61 -1.11 -7.69
N THR A 111 -10.55 -2.05 -7.51
CA THR A 111 -11.97 -1.82 -7.84
C THR A 111 -12.76 -1.03 -6.80
N ARG A 112 -12.12 -0.57 -5.72
CA ARG A 112 -12.77 0.20 -4.67
C ARG A 112 -12.04 1.52 -4.46
N TRP A 113 -12.66 2.60 -4.92
CA TRP A 113 -12.09 3.96 -4.97
C TRP A 113 -11.63 4.51 -3.60
N ASN A 114 -12.14 3.98 -2.48
CA ASN A 114 -11.76 4.43 -1.14
C ASN A 114 -10.84 3.47 -0.37
N SER A 115 -10.38 2.37 -0.99
CA SER A 115 -9.68 1.31 -0.27
C SER A 115 -8.31 1.73 0.28
N THR A 116 -7.56 2.59 -0.44
CA THR A 116 -6.31 3.17 0.05
C THR A 116 -6.53 4.05 1.28
N TYR A 117 -7.60 4.86 1.26
CA TYR A 117 -7.98 5.71 2.39
C TYR A 117 -8.40 4.88 3.60
N ASP A 118 -9.26 3.87 3.41
CA ASP A 118 -9.70 2.97 4.47
C ASP A 118 -8.53 2.21 5.10
N LEU A 119 -7.55 1.80 4.29
CA LEU A 119 -6.30 1.19 4.76
C LEU A 119 -5.48 2.17 5.60
N ALA A 120 -5.32 3.42 5.14
CA ALA A 120 -4.57 4.43 5.88
C ALA A 120 -5.21 4.74 7.24
N VAL A 121 -6.54 4.92 7.27
CA VAL A 121 -7.30 5.15 8.51
C VAL A 121 -7.13 3.98 9.48
N ALA A 122 -7.31 2.74 9.00
CA ALA A 122 -7.11 1.54 9.81
C ALA A 122 -5.67 1.44 10.33
N THR A 123 -4.68 1.84 9.53
CA THR A 123 -3.28 1.77 9.97
C THR A 123 -2.97 2.73 11.11
N VAL A 124 -3.55 3.93 11.07
CA VAL A 124 -3.42 4.89 12.16
C VAL A 124 -4.11 4.39 13.43
N GLU A 125 -5.29 3.79 13.30
CA GLU A 125 -6.06 3.20 14.42
C GLU A 125 -5.29 2.03 15.08
N TYR A 126 -4.74 1.13 14.27
CA TYR A 126 -4.03 -0.08 14.73
C TYR A 126 -2.51 0.10 14.83
N LYS A 127 -1.99 1.34 14.84
CA LYS A 127 -0.55 1.65 14.76
C LYS A 127 0.33 0.86 15.74
N ASN A 128 -0.17 0.58 16.94
CA ASN A 128 0.57 -0.16 17.96
C ASN A 128 0.70 -1.65 17.61
N VAL A 129 -0.34 -2.22 16.98
CA VAL A 129 -0.33 -3.60 16.48
C VAL A 129 0.66 -3.70 15.32
N TYR A 130 0.61 -2.76 14.38
CA TYR A 130 1.57 -2.67 13.27
C TYR A 130 3.02 -2.58 13.75
N LYS A 131 3.31 -1.77 14.77
CA LYS A 131 4.67 -1.68 15.32
C LYS A 131 5.14 -2.97 15.98
N ARG A 132 4.25 -3.71 16.64
CA ARG A 132 4.61 -4.97 17.32
C ARG A 132 4.80 -6.10 16.32
N ILE A 133 3.90 -6.24 15.35
CA ILE A 133 3.98 -7.32 14.37
C ILE A 133 5.21 -7.18 13.49
N THR A 134 5.63 -5.97 13.13
CA THR A 134 6.85 -5.74 12.34
C THR A 134 8.13 -5.82 13.17
N ALA A 135 8.06 -5.68 14.49
CA ALA A 135 9.20 -5.86 15.38
C ALA A 135 9.47 -7.34 15.69
N ASP A 136 8.50 -8.22 15.46
CA ASP A 136 8.62 -9.64 15.72
C ASP A 136 9.33 -10.36 14.56
N GLY A 137 10.63 -10.61 14.75
CA GLY A 137 11.47 -11.29 13.77
C GLY A 137 11.11 -12.77 13.54
N GLU A 138 10.34 -13.40 14.43
CA GLU A 138 9.92 -14.80 14.26
C GLU A 138 8.84 -14.94 13.18
N LEU A 139 8.15 -13.85 12.87
CA LEU A 139 7.10 -13.82 11.86
C LEU A 139 7.64 -13.86 10.41
N GLY A 140 8.92 -13.57 10.20
CA GLY A 140 9.56 -13.62 8.88
C GLY A 140 9.03 -12.54 7.92
N LEU A 141 8.74 -11.36 8.47
CA LEU A 141 8.14 -10.22 7.76
C LEU A 141 9.14 -9.42 6.94
#